data_AF-A0A151JNT5-F1
#
_entry.id   AF-A0A151JNT5-F1
#
_cell.length_a   1.000
_cell.length_b   1.000
_cell.length_c   1.000
_cell.angle_alpha   90.00
_cell.angle_beta   90.00
_cell.angle_gamma   90.00
#
_symmetry.space_group_name_H-M   'P 1'
#
loop_
_entity.id
_entity.type
_entity.pdbx_description
1 polymer ?
#
loop_
_entity_poly.entity_id
_entity_poly.type
_entity_poly.pdbx_seq_one_letter_code
_entity_poly.pdbx_strand_id
1 'polypeptide(L)'
;MSLTFTLTGKSSVLAVSYFPAVDLGDGDYELGLMDFETYYTLANVNSTNNKFYYDNKEIVIPDGLYELRDIERYLKREILRSHDAKDKKDEEFPLVIRANNNTMRSEIKCAIG
;
A
#
# COMPACT_ATOMS: atom_id res chain seq x y z
N MET A 1 25.86 -31.08 -5.59
CA MET A 1 26.30 -29.91 -4.77
C MET A 1 25.26 -28.82 -4.96
N SER A 2 24.93 -28.03 -3.93
CA SER A 2 23.99 -26.90 -4.06
C SER A 2 24.71 -25.59 -3.77
N LEU A 3 24.33 -24.54 -4.50
CA LEU A 3 24.83 -23.18 -4.33
C LEU A 3 23.64 -22.24 -4.17
N THR A 4 23.64 -21.46 -3.09
CA THR A 4 22.54 -20.53 -2.76
C THR A 4 22.98 -19.09 -3.03
N PHE A 5 22.14 -18.35 -3.74
CA PHE A 5 22.34 -16.94 -4.04
C PHE A 5 21.28 -16.10 -3.31
N THR A 6 21.70 -15.01 -2.68
CA THR A 6 20.79 -14.05 -2.04
C THR A 6 20.77 -12.77 -2.85
N LEU A 7 19.58 -12.36 -3.28
CA LEU A 7 19.36 -11.11 -4.00
C LEU A 7 18.47 -10.20 -3.16
N THR A 8 18.86 -8.94 -3.01
CA THR A 8 18.08 -7.93 -2.28
C THR A 8 17.95 -6.67 -3.10
N GLY A 9 16.79 -6.03 -3.08
CA GLY A 9 16.57 -4.78 -3.81
C GLY A 9 15.22 -4.16 -3.48
N LYS A 10 15.01 -2.93 -3.96
CA LYS A 10 13.76 -2.16 -3.81
C LYS A 10 12.96 -2.08 -5.11
N SER A 11 13.33 -2.88 -6.11
CA SER A 11 12.75 -2.89 -7.46
C SER A 11 12.03 -4.22 -7.71
N SER A 12 11.17 -4.25 -8.72
CA SER A 12 10.54 -5.47 -9.22
C SER A 12 11.51 -6.41 -9.93
N VAL A 13 12.71 -5.93 -10.29
CA VAL A 13 13.79 -6.72 -10.89
C VAL A 13 14.98 -6.73 -9.93
N LEU A 14 15.44 -7.93 -9.58
CA LEU A 14 16.65 -8.16 -8.81
C LEU A 14 17.75 -8.70 -9.71
N ALA A 15 18.92 -8.07 -9.70
CA ALA A 15 20.08 -8.48 -10.48
C ALA A 15 21.37 -8.29 -9.68
N VAL A 16 22.32 -9.21 -9.85
CA VAL A 16 23.62 -9.20 -9.16
C VAL A 16 24.67 -9.88 -10.03
N SER A 17 25.92 -9.47 -9.91
CA SER A 17 27.06 -10.07 -10.60
C SER A 17 27.94 -10.81 -9.60
N TYR A 18 28.27 -12.06 -9.88
CA TYR A 18 29.14 -12.89 -9.04
C TYR A 18 30.52 -13.05 -9.68
N PHE A 19 31.58 -13.06 -8.85
CA PHE A 19 32.94 -13.37 -9.28
C PHE A 19 33.59 -14.35 -8.28
N PRO A 20 34.18 -15.48 -8.74
CA PRO A 20 34.24 -15.92 -10.14
C PRO A 20 32.85 -16.26 -10.70
N ALA A 21 32.76 -16.35 -12.03
CA ALA A 21 31.53 -16.75 -12.70
C ALA A 21 31.13 -18.18 -12.27
N VAL A 22 29.82 -18.41 -12.20
CA VAL A 22 29.29 -19.75 -11.90
C VAL A 22 29.56 -20.63 -13.11
N ASP A 23 30.41 -21.64 -12.93
CA ASP A 23 30.67 -22.66 -13.95
C ASP A 23 29.60 -23.74 -13.86
N LEU A 24 28.96 -24.02 -15.00
CA LEU A 24 27.90 -25.02 -15.15
C LEU A 24 28.29 -26.08 -16.20
N GLY A 25 29.56 -26.11 -16.63
CA GLY A 25 30.03 -26.97 -17.72
C GLY A 25 30.23 -28.45 -17.36
N ASP A 26 30.13 -28.80 -16.07
CA ASP A 26 30.43 -30.14 -15.55
C ASP A 26 29.19 -31.03 -15.37
N GLY A 27 27.98 -30.56 -15.69
CA GLY A 27 26.79 -31.41 -15.66
C GLY A 27 25.46 -30.68 -15.82
N ASP A 28 24.39 -31.41 -15.55
CA ASP A 28 23.01 -30.90 -15.60
C ASP A 28 22.63 -30.29 -14.25
N TYR A 29 22.31 -29.01 -14.24
CA TYR A 29 21.93 -28.25 -13.05
C TYR A 29 20.47 -27.79 -13.12
N GLU A 30 19.83 -27.73 -11.96
CA GLU A 30 18.48 -27.18 -11.79
C GLU A 30 18.53 -25.88 -10.98
N LEU A 31 17.68 -24.93 -11.35
CA LEU A 31 17.49 -23.68 -10.61
C LEU A 31 16.17 -23.73 -9.84
N GLY A 32 16.23 -23.54 -8.52
CA GLY A 32 15.06 -23.46 -7.65
C GLY A 32 15.04 -22.15 -6.86
N LEU A 33 13.85 -21.58 -6.69
CA LEU A 33 13.63 -20.50 -5.74
C LEU A 33 13.47 -21.11 -4.34
N MET A 34 14.43 -20.85 -3.46
CA MET A 34 14.41 -21.37 -2.09
C MET A 34 13.51 -20.54 -1.17
N ASP A 35 13.55 -19.22 -1.29
CA ASP A 35 12.80 -18.29 -0.44
C ASP A 35 12.55 -16.96 -1.18
N PHE A 36 11.42 -16.33 -0.91
CA PHE A 36 11.05 -15.02 -1.48
C PHE A 36 10.31 -14.18 -0.44
N GLU A 37 11.08 -13.32 0.22
CA GLU A 37 10.55 -12.35 1.16
C GLU A 37 10.29 -11.01 0.47
N THR A 38 9.05 -10.51 0.58
CA THR A 38 8.72 -9.13 0.22
C THR A 38 8.38 -8.35 1.47
N TYR A 39 9.23 -7.38 1.80
CA TYR A 39 8.92 -6.39 2.80
C TYR A 39 8.05 -5.34 2.11
N TYR A 40 6.73 -5.40 2.30
CA TYR A 40 5.74 -4.46 1.75
C TYR A 40 5.86 -3.08 2.43
N THR A 41 7.06 -2.51 2.54
CA THR A 41 7.35 -1.27 3.29
C THR A 41 7.18 0.00 2.45
N LEU A 42 6.67 -0.10 1.22
CA LEU A 42 6.38 1.09 0.43
C LEU A 42 5.06 1.68 0.91
N ALA A 43 5.18 2.77 1.69
CA ALA A 43 4.04 3.54 2.19
C ALA A 43 3.05 3.83 1.05
N ASN A 44 1.82 3.32 1.19
CA ASN A 44 0.75 3.56 0.22
C ASN A 44 0.18 4.97 0.33
N VAL A 45 0.43 5.64 1.46
CA VAL A 45 0.22 7.08 1.68
C VAL A 45 1.58 7.75 1.88
N ASN A 46 1.87 8.79 1.10
CA ASN A 46 3.09 9.57 1.18
C ASN A 46 2.82 11.06 0.85
N SER A 47 3.85 11.90 0.97
CA SER A 47 3.77 13.34 0.71
C SER A 47 3.16 13.78 -0.65
N THR A 48 3.04 12.88 -1.63
CA THR A 48 2.43 13.20 -2.93
C THR A 48 0.95 12.91 -3.02
N ASN A 49 0.41 12.03 -2.17
CA ASN A 49 -0.98 11.54 -2.26
C ASN A 49 -1.73 11.52 -0.90
N ASN A 50 -1.20 12.21 0.12
CA ASN A 50 -1.70 12.18 1.49
C ASN A 50 -2.76 13.24 1.84
N LYS A 51 -3.25 14.00 0.85
CA LYS A 51 -4.23 15.07 1.07
C LYS A 51 -5.62 14.63 0.66
N PHE A 52 -6.57 14.79 1.58
CA PHE A 52 -8.00 14.59 1.32
C PHE A 52 -8.75 15.91 1.54
N TYR A 53 -9.56 16.31 0.57
CA TYR A 53 -10.31 17.57 0.61
C TYR A 53 -11.79 17.30 0.87
N TYR A 54 -12.37 17.96 1.86
CA TYR A 54 -13.79 17.85 2.23
C TYR A 54 -14.32 19.18 2.75
N ASP A 55 -15.41 19.69 2.17
CA ASP A 55 -16.07 20.95 2.57
C ASP A 55 -15.08 22.13 2.78
N ASN A 56 -14.24 22.37 1.76
CA ASN A 56 -13.14 23.36 1.78
C ASN A 56 -12.08 23.17 2.88
N LYS A 57 -12.07 22.02 3.57
CA LYS A 57 -11.05 21.64 4.56
C LYS A 57 -10.09 20.63 3.95
N GLU A 58 -8.82 20.79 4.28
CA GLU A 58 -7.75 19.83 3.97
C GLU A 58 -7.51 18.93 5.18
N ILE A 59 -7.60 17.61 4.96
CA ILE A 59 -7.23 16.59 5.93
C ILE A 59 -5.96 15.93 5.42
N VAL A 60 -4.88 16.04 6.21
CA VAL A 60 -3.60 15.38 5.93
C VAL A 60 -3.59 14.03 6.63
N ILE A 61 -3.39 12.97 5.85
CA ILE A 61 -3.16 11.62 6.36
C ILE A 61 -1.65 11.49 6.59
N PRO A 62 -1.18 11.01 7.76
CA PRO A 62 0.25 10.81 7.95
C PRO A 62 0.82 9.82 6.94
N ASP A 63 2.09 9.97 6.59
CA ASP A 63 2.78 9.04 5.69
C ASP A 63 2.88 7.66 6.35
N GLY A 64 2.56 6.61 5.61
CA GLY A 64 2.52 5.27 6.17
C GLY A 64 1.83 4.23 5.30
N LEU A 65 1.70 3.05 5.89
CA LEU A 65 0.96 1.93 5.35
C LEU A 65 -0.38 1.84 6.07
N TYR A 66 -1.46 1.88 5.29
CA TYR A 66 -2.81 1.80 5.83
C TYR A 66 -3.65 0.81 5.06
N GLU A 67 -4.44 0.02 5.79
CA GLU A 67 -5.58 -0.66 5.20
C GLU A 67 -6.64 0.37 4.80
N LEU A 68 -7.45 0.05 3.77
CA LEU A 68 -8.55 0.94 3.36
C LEU A 68 -9.49 1.28 4.52
N ARG A 69 -9.70 0.32 5.43
CA ARG A 69 -10.54 0.49 6.63
C ARG A 69 -9.93 1.48 7.62
N ASP A 70 -8.61 1.52 7.73
CA ASP A 70 -7.91 2.44 8.63
C ASP A 70 -7.97 3.87 8.08
N ILE A 71 -7.78 4.05 6.77
CA ILE A 71 -7.97 5.33 6.09
C ILE A 71 -9.42 5.82 6.27
N GLU A 72 -10.41 4.95 6.01
CA GLU A 72 -11.82 5.30 6.15
C GLU A 72 -12.16 5.74 7.58
N ARG A 73 -11.71 4.97 8.58
CA ARG A 73 -11.93 5.29 10.00
C ARG A 73 -11.26 6.61 10.40
N TYR A 74 -10.04 6.85 9.92
CA TYR A 74 -9.31 8.10 10.17
C TYR A 74 -10.06 9.30 9.58
N LEU A 75 -10.46 9.23 8.31
CA LEU A 75 -11.19 10.31 7.64
C LEU A 75 -12.54 10.58 8.29
N LYS A 76 -13.32 9.55 8.62
CA LYS A 76 -14.58 9.72 9.37
C LYS A 76 -14.37 10.49 10.67
N ARG A 77 -13.33 10.15 11.43
CA ARG A 77 -13.00 10.84 12.68
C ARG A 77 -12.59 12.30 12.45
N GLU A 78 -11.72 12.59 11.49
CA GLU A 78 -11.27 13.95 11.25
C GLU A 78 -12.37 14.84 10.67
N ILE A 79 -13.24 14.30 9.81
CA ILE A 79 -14.40 15.04 9.31
C ILE A 79 -15.38 15.35 10.46
N LEU A 80 -15.68 14.37 11.33
CA LEU A 80 -16.52 14.57 12.52
C LEU A 80 -15.96 15.61 13.49
N ARG A 81 -14.62 15.68 13.65
CA ARG A 81 -13.99 16.73 14.47
C ARG A 81 -14.12 18.11 13.85
N SER A 82 -14.15 18.17 12.52
CA SER A 82 -14.22 19.42 11.78
C SER A 82 -15.64 19.98 11.67
N HIS A 83 -16.66 19.13 11.67
CA HIS A 83 -18.06 19.54 11.76
C HIS A 83 -18.39 19.72 13.23
N ASP A 84 -18.42 20.97 13.71
CA ASP A 84 -18.95 21.29 15.03
C ASP A 84 -20.25 20.51 15.24
N ALA A 85 -20.31 19.71 16.31
CA ALA A 85 -21.33 18.72 16.62
C ALA A 85 -22.75 19.30 16.73
N LYS A 86 -23.33 19.74 15.61
CA LYS A 86 -24.69 20.20 15.47
C LYS A 86 -25.28 19.43 14.31
N ASP A 87 -26.09 18.45 14.66
CA ASP A 87 -26.87 17.58 13.77
C ASP A 87 -25.94 16.66 12.95
N LYS A 88 -25.74 15.39 13.28
CA LYS A 88 -26.74 14.34 13.39
C LYS A 88 -26.04 13.12 14.02
N LYS A 89 -26.56 12.62 15.14
CA LYS A 89 -26.02 11.40 15.79
C LYS A 89 -26.42 10.10 15.08
N ASP A 90 -27.27 10.17 14.05
CA ASP A 90 -27.93 9.00 13.45
C ASP A 90 -27.80 8.89 11.92
N GLU A 91 -27.03 9.76 11.24
CA GLU A 91 -26.75 9.57 9.82
C GLU A 91 -25.48 8.75 9.61
N GLU A 92 -25.65 7.59 8.98
CA GLU A 92 -24.58 6.73 8.50
C GLU A 92 -23.59 7.58 7.68
N PHE A 93 -22.40 7.78 8.25
CA PHE A 93 -21.42 8.69 7.67
C PHE A 93 -21.10 8.23 6.25
N PRO A 94 -21.36 9.06 5.23
CA PRO A 94 -21.54 8.56 3.87
C PRO A 94 -20.21 8.27 3.14
N LEU A 95 -19.08 8.31 3.84
CA LEU A 95 -17.76 7.99 3.30
C LEU A 95 -17.50 6.48 3.39
N VAL A 96 -17.37 5.84 2.23
CA VAL A 96 -17.00 4.42 2.12
C VAL A 96 -15.81 4.30 1.18
N ILE A 97 -14.77 3.60 1.63
CA ILE A 97 -13.61 3.28 0.81
C ILE A 97 -13.58 1.78 0.56
N ARG A 98 -13.61 1.38 -0.71
CA ARG A 98 -13.65 -0.03 -1.10
C ARG A 98 -12.67 -0.34 -2.22
N ALA A 99 -12.16 -1.56 -2.23
CA ALA A 99 -11.40 -2.07 -3.36
C ALA A 99 -12.34 -2.34 -4.54
N ASN A 100 -11.95 -1.92 -5.73
CA ASN A 100 -12.55 -2.37 -6.99
C ASN A 100 -11.68 -3.50 -7.56
N ASN A 101 -12.16 -4.73 -7.41
CA ASN A 101 -11.44 -5.93 -7.84
C ASN A 101 -11.27 -6.03 -9.36
N ASN A 102 -12.08 -5.32 -10.15
CA ASN A 102 -11.94 -5.31 -11.61
C ASN A 102 -10.81 -4.39 -12.08
N THR A 103 -10.61 -3.25 -11.41
CA THR A 103 -9.60 -2.25 -11.79
C THR A 103 -8.33 -2.31 -10.93
N MET A 104 -8.35 -3.09 -9.85
CA MET A 104 -7.35 -3.10 -8.79
C MET A 104 -7.04 -1.70 -8.20
N ARG A 105 -8.05 -0.82 -8.21
CA ARG A 105 -7.98 0.52 -7.62
C ARG A 105 -8.91 0.63 -6.42
N SER A 106 -8.66 1.63 -5.57
CA SER A 106 -9.60 1.99 -4.51
C SER A 106 -10.66 2.94 -5.05
N GLU A 107 -11.90 2.72 -4.67
CA GLU A 107 -13.03 3.61 -4.91
C GLU A 107 -13.42 4.28 -3.60
N ILE A 108 -13.52 5.61 -3.66
CA ILE A 108 -14.06 6.41 -2.56
C ILE A 108 -15.46 6.84 -2.98
N LYS A 109 -16.45 6.51 -2.17
CA LYS A 109 -17.81 7.01 -2.30
C LYS A 109 -18.10 7.93 -1.12
N CYS A 110 -18.61 9.11 -1.41
CA CYS A 110 -19.11 10.03 -0.42
C CYS A 110 -20.51 10.44 -0.87
N ALA A 111 -21.55 9.96 -0.19
CA ALA A 111 -22.92 10.45 -0.40
C ALA A 111 -23.11 11.76 0.37
N ILE A 112 -22.70 12.88 -0.23
CA ILE A 112 -23.15 14.18 0.23
C ILE A 112 -24.55 14.38 -0.35
N GLY A 113 -25.50 14.77 0.50
CA GLY A 113 -26.93 14.94 0.17
C GLY A 113 -27.20 15.88 -0.99
#